data_AF-A0A956FRA2-F1
#
_entry.id   AF-A0A956FRA2-F1
#
_cell.length_a   1.000
_cell.length_b   1.000
_cell.length_c   1.000
_cell.angle_alpha   90.00
_cell.angle_beta   90.00
_cell.angle_gamma   90.00
#
_symmetry.space_group_name_H-M   'P 1'
#
loop_
_entity.id
_entity.type
_entity.pdbx_description
1 polymer ?
#
loop_
_entity_poly.entity_id
_entity_poly.type
_entity_poly.pdbx_seq_one_letter_code
_entity_poly.pdbx_strand_id
1 'polypeptide(L)'
;MKNFLKVLGGIFLALILLFVGLIVYGQRSGEARLADYFKAAQGGSVADLQATLDPELAEIVDPELFARFIKALSDRYGEFEDIETNGFQFSEKEIGGKKVAEYRGTMVFAKGEVPLKVTFRDDKLAGLTIEDQALGQEILAASAGAPDNLSAYQAKGQAFWEAAASGEAGAAFSMMSEPLQRAVGADPFAAKVGKVFGGHTLKEVRFLSSAVEPGEEPRVELHYQLVVDDETIDAQTTFQFANFKGHLVAFNLGTDD
;
A
#
# COMPACT_ATOMS: atom_id res chain seq x y z
N MET A 1 -37.23 53.63 -0.28
CA MET A 1 -37.34 52.16 -0.49
C MET A 1 -36.60 51.64 -1.73
N LYS A 2 -36.77 52.21 -2.94
CA LYS A 2 -36.07 51.73 -4.17
C LYS A 2 -34.54 51.69 -4.08
N ASN A 3 -33.91 52.68 -3.43
CA ASN A 3 -32.45 52.72 -3.31
C ASN A 3 -31.91 51.70 -2.29
N PHE A 4 -32.71 51.36 -1.28
CA PHE A 4 -32.36 50.35 -0.27
C PHE A 4 -32.41 48.93 -0.86
N LEU A 5 -33.40 48.62 -1.70
CA LEU A 5 -33.46 47.33 -2.42
C LEU A 5 -32.31 47.15 -3.42
N LYS A 6 -31.85 48.22 -4.08
CA LYS A 6 -30.69 48.16 -5.00
C LYS A 6 -29.39 47.85 -4.26
N VAL A 7 -29.20 48.45 -3.07
CA VAL A 7 -28.02 48.20 -2.23
C VAL A 7 -28.05 46.77 -1.67
N LEU A 8 -29.20 46.29 -1.18
CA LEU A 8 -29.33 44.91 -0.71
C LEU A 8 -29.11 43.88 -1.85
N GLY A 9 -29.66 44.13 -3.04
CA GLY A 9 -29.46 43.27 -4.20
C GLY A 9 -28.00 43.20 -4.66
N GLY A 10 -27.28 44.31 -4.60
CA GLY A 10 -25.84 44.36 -4.90
C GLY A 10 -24.99 43.56 -3.90
N ILE A 11 -25.29 43.67 -2.60
CA ILE A 11 -24.61 42.91 -1.54
C ILE A 11 -24.87 41.41 -1.69
N PHE A 12 -26.12 41.02 -1.98
CA PHE A 12 -26.49 39.62 -2.15
C PHE A 12 -25.78 38.97 -3.36
N LEU A 13 -25.69 39.69 -4.49
CA LEU A 13 -24.97 39.23 -5.67
C LEU A 13 -23.46 39.09 -5.39
N ALA A 14 -22.86 40.03 -4.66
CA ALA A 14 -21.46 39.97 -4.27
C ALA A 14 -21.16 38.78 -3.36
N LEU A 15 -22.06 38.44 -2.42
CA LEU A 15 -21.93 37.27 -1.56
C LEU A 15 -22.06 35.95 -2.35
N ILE A 16 -22.95 35.88 -3.32
CA ILE A 16 -23.06 34.72 -4.22
C ILE A 16 -21.77 34.55 -5.03
N LEU A 17 -21.24 35.64 -5.62
CA LEU A 17 -20.00 35.59 -6.40
C LEU A 17 -18.79 35.23 -5.53
N LEU A 18 -18.73 35.73 -4.28
CA LEU A 18 -17.71 35.34 -3.32
C LEU A 18 -17.81 33.85 -2.98
N PHE A 19 -19.02 33.34 -2.74
CA PHE A 19 -19.27 31.94 -2.41
C PHE A 19 -18.92 31.01 -3.58
N VAL A 20 -19.33 31.36 -4.81
CA VAL A 20 -18.93 30.65 -6.04
C VAL A 20 -17.42 30.71 -6.25
N GLY A 21 -16.79 31.87 -6.01
CA GLY A 21 -15.34 32.03 -6.11
C GLY A 21 -14.56 31.17 -5.10
N LEU A 22 -15.05 31.03 -3.87
CA LEU A 22 -14.46 30.16 -2.85
C LEU A 22 -14.59 28.67 -3.22
N ILE A 23 -15.72 28.26 -3.81
CA ILE A 23 -15.91 26.90 -4.31
C ILE A 23 -14.94 26.60 -5.45
N VAL A 24 -14.84 27.50 -6.44
CA VAL A 24 -13.91 27.34 -7.59
C VAL A 24 -12.45 27.32 -7.13
N TYR A 25 -12.08 28.14 -6.15
CA TYR A 25 -10.72 28.16 -5.59
C TYR A 25 -10.39 26.86 -4.82
N GLY A 26 -11.32 26.37 -4.00
CA GLY A 26 -11.20 25.09 -3.29
C GLY A 26 -11.01 23.92 -4.26
N GLN A 27 -11.80 23.87 -5.34
CA GLN A 27 -11.67 22.84 -6.38
C GLN A 27 -10.32 22.90 -7.10
N ARG A 28 -9.89 24.08 -7.55
CA ARG A 28 -8.60 24.24 -8.27
C ARG A 28 -7.37 23.94 -7.42
N SER A 29 -7.39 24.33 -6.14
CA SER A 29 -6.30 23.99 -5.22
C SER A 29 -6.25 22.49 -4.92
N GLY A 30 -7.40 21.82 -4.93
CA GLY A 30 -7.50 20.37 -4.81
C GLY A 30 -6.98 19.60 -6.02
N GLU A 31 -7.38 20.03 -7.20
CA GLU A 31 -6.95 19.50 -8.49
C GLU A 31 -5.42 19.59 -8.66
N ALA A 32 -4.84 20.75 -8.36
CA ALA A 32 -3.39 20.93 -8.39
C ALA A 32 -2.64 19.97 -7.45
N ARG A 33 -3.15 19.76 -6.22
CA ARG A 33 -2.54 18.83 -5.25
C ARG A 33 -2.61 17.38 -5.71
N LEU A 34 -3.74 16.96 -6.27
CA LEU A 34 -3.91 15.62 -6.81
C LEU A 34 -3.02 15.39 -8.04
N ALA A 35 -2.94 16.37 -8.94
CA ALA A 35 -2.04 16.35 -10.08
C ALA A 35 -0.57 16.24 -9.64
N ASP A 36 -0.14 17.04 -8.66
CA ASP A 36 1.21 17.00 -8.12
C ASP A 36 1.52 15.63 -7.49
N TYR A 37 0.57 15.07 -6.73
CA TYR A 37 0.70 13.74 -6.14
C TYR A 37 0.83 12.65 -7.21
N PHE A 38 -0.10 12.55 -8.16
CA PHE A 38 -0.06 11.51 -9.19
C PHE A 38 1.16 11.65 -10.09
N LYS A 39 1.57 12.86 -10.42
CA LYS A 39 2.80 13.12 -11.18
C LYS A 39 4.04 12.66 -10.42
N ALA A 40 4.13 12.97 -9.13
CA ALA A 40 5.22 12.50 -8.28
C ALA A 40 5.21 10.97 -8.13
N ALA A 41 4.02 10.38 -7.99
CA ALA A 41 3.86 8.95 -7.77
C ALA A 41 4.05 8.10 -9.04
N GLN A 42 3.75 8.64 -10.23
CA GLN A 42 3.93 7.96 -11.52
C GLN A 42 5.38 8.06 -12.05
N GLY A 43 6.10 9.13 -11.73
CA GLY A 43 7.47 9.36 -12.21
C GLY A 43 8.58 9.19 -11.17
N GLY A 44 8.24 9.05 -9.89
CA GLY A 44 9.19 9.03 -8.78
C GLY A 44 9.74 7.65 -8.42
N SER A 45 10.85 7.65 -7.68
CA SER A 45 11.35 6.46 -6.99
C SER A 45 10.45 6.07 -5.81
N VAL A 46 10.62 4.87 -5.25
CA VAL A 46 9.94 4.45 -4.01
C VAL A 46 10.18 5.46 -2.88
N ALA A 47 11.38 6.03 -2.79
CA ALA A 47 11.72 7.04 -1.79
C ALA A 47 10.96 8.35 -2.00
N ASP A 48 10.76 8.76 -3.26
CA ASP A 48 9.97 9.96 -3.59
C ASP A 48 8.51 9.76 -3.20
N LEU A 49 7.95 8.57 -3.49
CA LEU A 49 6.59 8.22 -3.10
C LEU A 49 6.44 8.18 -1.57
N GLN A 50 7.38 7.54 -0.87
CA GLN A 50 7.40 7.52 0.60
C GLN A 50 7.43 8.93 1.18
N ALA A 51 8.19 9.85 0.58
CA ALA A 51 8.23 11.23 1.02
C ALA A 51 6.88 11.95 0.86
N THR A 52 5.95 11.45 0.05
CA THR A 52 4.58 12.00 -0.05
C THR A 52 3.63 11.48 1.02
N LEU A 53 3.95 10.39 1.72
CA LEU A 53 3.06 9.76 2.71
C LEU A 53 3.05 10.53 4.03
N ASP A 54 1.89 10.54 4.68
CA ASP A 54 1.76 10.94 6.09
C ASP A 54 2.55 9.93 6.95
N PRO A 55 3.23 10.36 8.03
CA PRO A 55 4.04 9.46 8.85
C PRO A 55 3.26 8.25 9.39
N GLU A 56 2.00 8.43 9.79
CA GLU A 56 1.18 7.32 10.29
C GLU A 56 0.84 6.33 9.17
N LEU A 57 0.64 6.82 7.93
CA LEU A 57 0.42 5.95 6.78
C LEU A 57 1.72 5.22 6.38
N ALA A 58 2.86 5.92 6.43
CA ALA A 58 4.16 5.35 6.10
C ALA A 58 4.58 4.21 7.06
N GLU A 59 4.13 4.25 8.32
CA GLU A 59 4.35 3.17 9.29
C GLU A 59 3.54 1.90 8.98
N ILE A 60 2.40 2.04 8.29
CA ILE A 60 1.49 0.93 8.04
C ILE A 60 1.46 0.47 6.58
N VAL A 61 2.05 1.20 5.64
CA VAL A 61 2.04 0.80 4.23
C VAL A 61 3.37 0.18 3.87
N ASP A 62 3.33 -0.95 3.15
CA ASP A 62 4.52 -1.43 2.45
C ASP A 62 4.80 -0.49 1.26
N PRO A 63 5.91 0.25 1.30
CA PRO A 63 6.19 1.31 0.34
C PRO A 63 6.40 0.78 -1.08
N GLU A 64 6.93 -0.43 -1.21
CA GLU A 64 7.15 -1.06 -2.51
C GLU A 64 5.84 -1.56 -3.11
N LEU A 65 5.01 -2.21 -2.30
CA LEU A 65 3.68 -2.63 -2.73
C LEU A 65 2.83 -1.43 -3.14
N PHE A 66 2.94 -0.33 -2.40
CA PHE A 66 2.23 0.91 -2.71
C PHE A 66 2.73 1.57 -4.00
N ALA A 67 4.04 1.68 -4.20
CA ALA A 67 4.61 2.19 -5.45
C ALA A 67 4.14 1.38 -6.66
N ARG A 68 4.08 0.06 -6.51
CA ARG A 68 3.60 -0.83 -7.57
C ARG A 68 2.10 -0.74 -7.78
N PHE A 69 1.33 -0.53 -6.73
CA PHE A 69 -0.09 -0.27 -6.87
C PHE A 69 -0.34 0.99 -7.70
N ILE A 70 0.38 2.08 -7.42
CA ILE A 70 0.30 3.30 -8.24
C ILE A 70 0.78 3.04 -9.66
N LYS A 71 1.85 2.25 -9.84
CA LYS A 71 2.31 1.86 -11.17
C LYS A 71 1.27 1.02 -11.93
N ALA A 72 0.63 0.05 -11.28
CA ALA A 72 -0.40 -0.79 -11.90
C ALA A 72 -1.63 0.04 -12.31
N LEU A 73 -2.02 1.02 -11.47
CA LEU A 73 -3.02 2.03 -11.82
C LEU A 73 -2.59 2.82 -13.07
N SER A 74 -1.35 3.33 -13.10
CA SER A 74 -0.78 4.09 -14.22
C SER A 74 -0.65 3.28 -15.52
N ASP A 75 -0.18 2.03 -15.45
CA ASP A 75 -0.01 1.18 -16.62
C ASP A 75 -1.36 0.89 -17.30
N ARG A 76 -2.39 0.65 -16.48
CA ARG A 76 -3.76 0.37 -16.92
C ARG A 76 -4.48 1.60 -17.44
N TYR A 77 -4.47 2.68 -16.67
CA TYR A 77 -5.30 3.87 -16.93
C TYR A 77 -4.53 5.03 -17.57
N GLY A 78 -3.21 4.97 -17.64
CA GLY A 78 -2.37 6.04 -18.18
C GLY A 78 -2.02 7.12 -17.15
N GLU A 79 -1.48 8.23 -17.64
CA GLU A 79 -1.16 9.40 -16.81
C GLU A 79 -2.45 10.04 -16.27
N PHE A 80 -2.38 10.60 -15.06
CA PHE A 80 -3.48 11.38 -14.50
C PHE A 80 -3.64 12.68 -15.33
N GLU A 81 -4.87 12.97 -15.75
CA GLU A 81 -5.18 14.14 -16.58
C GLU A 81 -5.98 15.18 -15.81
N ASP A 82 -7.07 14.78 -15.18
CA ASP A 82 -8.04 15.70 -14.57
C ASP A 82 -8.94 14.98 -13.55
N ILE A 83 -9.89 15.71 -12.97
CA ILE A 83 -10.93 15.23 -12.08
C ILE A 83 -12.28 15.48 -12.74
N GLU A 84 -13.18 14.50 -12.72
CA GLU A 84 -14.54 14.72 -13.18
C GLU A 84 -15.25 15.69 -12.23
N THR A 85 -15.52 16.91 -12.72
CA THR A 85 -16.14 17.97 -11.91
C THR A 85 -17.58 17.66 -11.46
N ASN A 86 -18.27 16.76 -12.18
CA ASN A 86 -19.63 16.35 -11.84
C ASN A 86 -19.61 15.28 -10.76
N GLY A 87 -20.07 15.62 -9.55
CA GLY A 87 -20.11 14.68 -8.43
C GLY A 87 -18.83 14.62 -7.60
N PHE A 88 -17.82 15.43 -7.94
CA PHE A 88 -16.64 15.61 -7.10
C PHE A 88 -16.99 16.29 -5.77
N GLN A 89 -16.58 15.66 -4.68
CA GLN A 89 -16.73 16.14 -3.33
C GLN A 89 -15.37 16.53 -2.79
N PHE A 90 -15.28 17.77 -2.31
CA PHE A 90 -14.14 18.28 -1.58
C PHE A 90 -14.57 18.68 -0.18
N SER A 91 -13.81 18.24 0.83
CA SER A 91 -13.96 18.75 2.18
C SER A 91 -12.59 19.05 2.78
N GLU A 92 -12.50 20.16 3.51
CA GLU A 92 -11.32 20.52 4.27
C GLU A 92 -11.73 20.86 5.69
N LYS A 93 -11.04 20.29 6.67
CA LYS A 93 -11.32 20.49 8.10
C LYS A 93 -10.04 20.46 8.91
N GLU A 94 -10.05 21.12 10.05
CA GLU A 94 -8.98 21.06 11.02
C GLU A 94 -9.33 20.01 12.09
N ILE A 95 -8.48 19.00 12.28
CA ILE A 95 -8.65 17.96 13.30
C ILE A 95 -7.38 17.93 14.14
N GLY A 96 -7.50 18.27 15.43
CA GLY A 96 -6.37 18.20 16.37
C GLY A 96 -5.19 19.10 15.96
N GLY A 97 -5.47 20.26 15.36
CA GLY A 97 -4.45 21.20 14.86
C GLY A 97 -3.82 20.80 13.52
N LYS A 98 -4.26 19.70 12.90
CA LYS A 98 -3.82 19.27 11.57
C LYS A 98 -4.88 19.58 10.51
N LYS A 99 -4.44 20.02 9.33
CA LYS A 99 -5.32 20.26 8.19
C LYS A 99 -5.59 18.94 7.47
N VAL A 100 -6.85 18.54 7.38
CA VAL A 100 -7.29 17.33 6.69
C VAL A 100 -8.14 17.73 5.48
N ALA A 101 -7.64 17.39 4.29
CA ALA A 101 -8.35 17.58 3.03
C ALA A 101 -8.76 16.21 2.46
N GLU A 102 -10.04 16.05 2.14
CA GLU A 102 -10.59 14.84 1.53
C GLU A 102 -11.16 15.18 0.16
N TYR A 103 -10.74 14.42 -0.84
CA TYR A 103 -11.18 14.49 -2.22
C TYR A 103 -11.86 13.16 -2.57
N ARG A 104 -13.07 13.20 -3.11
CA ARG A 104 -13.82 12.01 -3.49
C ARG A 104 -14.54 12.24 -4.81
N GLY A 105 -14.33 11.36 -5.77
CA GLY A 105 -14.99 11.43 -7.08
C GLY A 105 -14.24 10.63 -8.13
N THR A 106 -14.64 10.80 -9.39
CA THR A 106 -13.98 10.15 -10.52
C THR A 106 -12.72 10.91 -10.92
N MET A 107 -11.58 10.23 -10.93
CA MET A 107 -10.33 10.75 -11.47
C MET A 107 -10.17 10.29 -12.91
N VAL A 108 -9.81 11.22 -13.79
CA VAL A 108 -9.65 11.00 -15.23
C VAL A 108 -8.17 10.74 -15.52
N PHE A 109 -7.91 9.62 -16.18
CA PHE A 109 -6.61 9.24 -16.68
C PHE A 109 -6.67 9.04 -18.20
N ALA A 110 -5.53 9.06 -18.87
CA ALA A 110 -5.44 9.05 -20.33
C ALA A 110 -6.15 7.87 -21.05
N LYS A 111 -6.38 6.75 -20.37
CA LYS A 111 -7.02 5.53 -20.91
C LYS A 111 -8.34 5.18 -20.20
N GLY A 112 -8.80 5.98 -19.24
CA GLY A 112 -10.06 5.73 -18.55
C GLY A 112 -10.21 6.45 -17.23
N GLU A 113 -11.27 6.09 -16.51
CA GLU A 113 -11.71 6.78 -15.31
C GLU A 113 -11.67 5.84 -14.11
N VAL A 114 -11.32 6.36 -12.93
CA VAL A 114 -11.25 5.59 -11.69
C VAL A 114 -11.92 6.36 -10.55
N PRO A 115 -12.95 5.79 -9.90
CA PRO A 115 -13.56 6.42 -8.74
C PRO A 115 -12.59 6.30 -7.54
N LEU A 116 -12.06 7.42 -7.08
CA LEU A 116 -11.08 7.50 -6.01
C LEU A 116 -11.56 8.37 -4.85
N LYS A 117 -11.19 7.93 -3.65
CA LYS A 117 -11.15 8.76 -2.45
C LYS A 117 -9.70 8.95 -2.03
N VAL A 118 -9.27 10.20 -1.92
CA VAL A 118 -7.92 10.60 -1.53
C VAL A 118 -7.99 11.54 -0.33
N THR A 119 -7.24 11.23 0.72
CA THR A 119 -7.15 12.03 1.93
C THR A 119 -5.74 12.55 2.09
N PHE A 120 -5.60 13.85 2.32
CA PHE A 120 -4.35 14.49 2.70
C PHE A 120 -4.43 15.01 4.13
N ARG A 121 -3.31 14.93 4.84
CA ARG A 121 -3.09 15.50 6.17
C ARG A 121 -1.81 16.33 6.13
N ASP A 122 -1.92 17.63 6.41
CA ASP A 122 -0.80 18.58 6.33
C ASP A 122 -0.01 18.44 5.01
N ASP A 123 -0.76 18.36 3.90
CA ASP A 123 -0.27 18.19 2.52
C ASP A 123 0.48 16.87 2.23
N LYS A 124 0.40 15.88 3.14
CA LYS A 124 0.86 14.50 2.93
C LYS A 124 -0.29 13.54 2.67
N LEU A 125 -0.08 12.52 1.85
CA LEU A 125 -1.07 11.48 1.58
C LEU A 125 -1.33 10.68 2.86
N ALA A 126 -2.53 10.78 3.39
CA ALA A 126 -2.98 10.04 4.58
C ALA A 126 -3.93 8.88 4.23
N GLY A 127 -4.44 8.84 2.99
CA GLY A 127 -5.23 7.70 2.52
C GLY A 127 -5.52 7.78 1.03
N LEU A 128 -5.57 6.62 0.38
CA LEU A 128 -5.99 6.46 -1.01
C LEU A 128 -6.84 5.20 -1.11
N THR A 129 -8.01 5.32 -1.72
CA THR A 129 -8.98 4.23 -1.84
C THR A 129 -9.63 4.27 -3.21
N ILE A 130 -9.62 3.15 -3.92
CA ILE A 130 -10.47 2.94 -5.10
C ILE A 130 -11.86 2.57 -4.58
N GLU A 131 -12.87 3.38 -4.91
CA GLU A 131 -14.22 3.18 -4.38
C GLU A 131 -14.93 1.97 -5.01
N ASP A 132 -14.50 1.56 -6.21
CA ASP A 132 -14.86 0.27 -6.79
C ASP A 132 -13.98 -0.82 -6.18
N GLN A 133 -14.55 -1.59 -5.25
CA GLN A 133 -13.84 -2.67 -4.55
C GLN A 133 -13.29 -3.74 -5.50
N ALA A 134 -14.03 -4.12 -6.54
CA ALA A 134 -13.60 -5.15 -7.48
C ALA A 134 -12.38 -4.66 -8.28
N LEU A 135 -12.42 -3.41 -8.73
CA LEU A 135 -11.29 -2.77 -9.40
C LEU A 135 -10.08 -2.62 -8.47
N GLY A 136 -10.30 -2.22 -7.22
CA GLY A 136 -9.24 -2.10 -6.22
C GLY A 136 -8.52 -3.43 -5.97
N GLN A 137 -9.28 -4.52 -5.86
CA GLN A 137 -8.76 -5.88 -5.72
C GLN A 137 -7.98 -6.33 -6.96
N GLU A 138 -8.51 -6.04 -8.16
CA GLU A 138 -7.84 -6.39 -9.42
C GLU A 138 -6.46 -5.72 -9.54
N ILE A 139 -6.38 -4.42 -9.22
CA ILE A 139 -5.12 -3.67 -9.28
C ILE A 139 -4.14 -4.13 -8.19
N LEU A 140 -4.63 -4.44 -6.98
CA LEU A 140 -3.80 -5.00 -5.91
C LEU A 140 -3.26 -6.38 -6.27
N ALA A 141 -4.06 -7.24 -6.90
CA ALA A 141 -3.60 -8.53 -7.38
C ALA A 141 -2.53 -8.38 -8.47
N ALA A 142 -2.72 -7.45 -9.40
CA ALA A 142 -1.74 -7.13 -10.44
C ALA A 142 -0.43 -6.57 -9.86
N SER A 143 -0.49 -5.74 -8.81
CA SER A 143 0.71 -5.22 -8.15
C SER A 143 1.43 -6.27 -7.31
N ALA A 144 0.68 -7.15 -6.64
CA ALA A 144 1.21 -8.26 -5.85
C ALA A 144 1.93 -9.31 -6.71
N GLY A 145 1.38 -9.63 -7.88
CA GLY A 145 1.89 -10.69 -8.77
C GLY A 145 2.96 -10.29 -9.77
N ALA A 146 3.35 -9.00 -9.81
CA ALA A 146 4.39 -8.54 -10.73
C ALA A 146 5.76 -9.19 -10.39
N PRO A 147 6.53 -9.71 -11.37
CA PRO A 147 7.82 -10.37 -11.12
C PRO A 147 8.78 -9.53 -10.29
N ASP A 148 8.81 -8.23 -10.56
CA ASP A 148 9.67 -7.29 -9.85
C ASP A 148 9.27 -7.14 -8.38
N ASN A 149 8.00 -7.41 -8.00
CA ASN A 149 7.49 -7.32 -6.61
C ASN A 149 8.04 -8.45 -5.74
N LEU A 150 8.29 -9.58 -6.38
CA LEU A 150 8.74 -10.76 -5.69
C LEU A 150 10.13 -10.54 -5.07
N SER A 151 10.99 -9.64 -5.58
CA SER A 151 12.34 -9.45 -5.06
C SER A 151 12.40 -8.97 -3.60
N ALA A 152 11.52 -8.04 -3.19
CA ALA A 152 11.47 -7.59 -1.81
C ALA A 152 10.88 -8.64 -0.86
N TYR A 153 9.86 -9.39 -1.32
CA TYR A 153 9.31 -10.50 -0.53
C TYR A 153 10.25 -11.71 -0.52
N GLN A 154 11.03 -11.91 -1.58
CA GLN A 154 12.13 -12.87 -1.66
C GLN A 154 13.18 -12.55 -0.59
N ALA A 155 13.60 -11.29 -0.49
CA ALA A 155 14.54 -10.82 0.53
C ALA A 155 13.96 -10.97 1.95
N LYS A 156 12.68 -10.64 2.17
CA LYS A 156 12.01 -10.85 3.46
C LYS A 156 11.92 -12.33 3.84
N GLY A 157 11.56 -13.20 2.90
CA GLY A 157 11.51 -14.64 3.13
C GLY A 157 12.91 -15.23 3.34
N GLN A 158 13.93 -14.73 2.65
CA GLN A 158 15.32 -15.09 2.89
C GLN A 158 15.76 -14.69 4.30
N ALA A 159 15.52 -13.44 4.71
CA ALA A 159 15.86 -12.96 6.06
C ALA A 159 15.13 -13.76 7.15
N PHE A 160 13.89 -14.19 6.90
CA PHE A 160 13.16 -15.09 7.80
C PHE A 160 13.89 -16.43 7.98
N TRP A 161 14.32 -17.05 6.88
CA TRP A 161 15.05 -18.33 6.94
C TRP A 161 16.45 -18.20 7.52
N GLU A 162 17.17 -17.13 7.20
CA GLU A 162 18.48 -16.83 7.77
C GLU A 162 18.38 -16.68 9.29
N ALA A 163 17.42 -15.89 9.79
CA ALA A 163 17.19 -15.74 11.22
C ALA A 163 16.78 -17.06 11.89
N ALA A 164 15.88 -17.84 11.26
CA ALA A 164 15.44 -19.12 11.80
C ALA A 164 16.61 -20.11 11.92
N ALA A 165 17.39 -20.30 10.85
CA ALA A 165 18.46 -21.29 10.82
C ALA A 165 19.73 -20.85 11.58
N SER A 166 19.92 -19.55 11.83
CA SER A 166 21.06 -19.04 12.63
C SER A 166 20.83 -19.06 14.14
N GLY A 167 19.75 -19.68 14.62
CA GLY A 167 19.40 -19.73 16.04
C GLY A 167 18.72 -18.47 16.58
N GLU A 168 18.38 -17.52 15.71
CA GLU A 168 17.64 -16.30 16.05
C GLU A 168 16.12 -16.51 15.91
N ALA A 169 15.61 -17.60 16.47
CA ALA A 169 14.19 -17.96 16.36
C ALA A 169 13.25 -16.83 16.84
N GLY A 170 13.64 -16.04 17.84
CA GLY A 170 12.86 -14.87 18.26
C GLY A 170 12.74 -13.78 17.18
N ALA A 171 13.81 -13.55 16.40
CA ALA A 171 13.82 -12.60 15.30
C ALA A 171 12.98 -13.11 14.12
N ALA A 172 13.13 -14.38 13.73
CA ALA A 172 12.28 -14.97 12.69
C ALA A 172 10.79 -14.98 13.10
N PHE A 173 10.48 -15.24 14.37
CA PHE A 173 9.11 -15.23 14.88
C PHE A 173 8.47 -13.84 14.81
N SER A 174 9.22 -12.78 15.09
CA SER A 174 8.69 -11.40 15.04
C SER A 174 8.35 -10.93 13.63
N MET A 175 8.91 -11.57 12.59
CA MET A 175 8.59 -11.30 11.18
C MET A 175 7.24 -11.89 10.74
N MET A 176 6.68 -12.83 11.52
CA MET A 176 5.38 -13.44 11.25
C MET A 176 4.23 -12.45 11.51
N SER A 177 3.11 -12.63 10.82
CA SER A 177 1.87 -11.95 11.17
C SER A 177 1.41 -12.27 12.60
N GLU A 178 0.76 -11.33 13.31
CA GLU A 178 0.26 -11.61 14.66
C GLU A 178 -0.67 -12.84 14.74
N PRO A 179 -1.59 -13.08 13.77
CA PRO A 179 -2.40 -14.30 13.77
C PRO A 179 -1.53 -15.56 13.71
N LEU A 180 -0.48 -15.57 12.87
CA LEU A 180 0.44 -16.70 12.76
C LEU A 180 1.26 -16.86 14.05
N GLN A 181 1.75 -15.77 14.63
CA GLN A 181 2.46 -15.79 15.92
C GLN A 181 1.59 -16.43 17.02
N ARG A 182 0.31 -16.04 17.11
CA ARG A 182 -0.63 -16.61 18.08
C ARG A 182 -0.94 -18.08 17.80
N ALA A 183 -1.03 -18.48 16.53
CA ALA A 183 -1.33 -19.85 16.14
C ALA A 183 -0.18 -20.81 16.41
N VAL A 184 1.06 -20.40 16.11
CA VAL A 184 2.26 -21.24 16.27
C VAL A 184 2.79 -21.19 17.70
N GLY A 185 2.82 -20.01 18.31
CA GLY A 185 3.49 -19.76 19.59
C GLY A 185 5.01 -19.71 19.48
N ALA A 186 5.65 -18.86 20.31
CA ALA A 186 7.09 -18.65 20.26
C ALA A 186 7.91 -19.89 20.64
N ASP A 187 7.56 -20.58 21.74
CA ASP A 187 8.29 -21.76 22.20
C ASP A 187 8.13 -22.95 21.22
N PRO A 188 6.92 -23.29 20.73
CA PRO A 188 6.77 -24.33 19.70
C PRO A 188 7.51 -23.99 18.40
N PHE A 189 7.53 -22.72 17.99
CA PHE A 189 8.31 -22.29 16.83
C PHE A 189 9.80 -22.52 17.04
N ALA A 190 10.35 -22.04 18.16
CA ALA A 190 11.77 -22.21 18.49
C ALA A 190 12.15 -23.70 18.60
N ALA A 191 11.27 -24.55 19.13
CA ALA A 191 11.48 -25.99 19.18
C ALA A 191 11.45 -26.63 17.78
N LYS A 192 10.51 -26.24 16.90
CA LYS A 192 10.43 -26.73 15.51
C LYS A 192 11.70 -26.37 14.73
N VAL A 193 12.10 -25.09 14.78
CA VAL A 193 13.31 -24.58 14.13
C VAL A 193 14.57 -25.23 14.72
N GLY A 194 14.66 -25.33 16.05
CA GLY A 194 15.78 -25.98 16.74
C GLY A 194 15.91 -27.47 16.45
N LYS A 195 14.81 -28.18 16.18
CA LYS A 195 14.86 -29.58 15.73
C LYS A 195 15.46 -29.72 14.33
N VAL A 196 15.23 -28.74 13.46
CA VAL A 196 15.69 -28.78 12.06
C VAL A 196 17.11 -28.25 11.90
N PHE A 197 17.45 -27.16 12.59
CA PHE A 197 18.74 -26.48 12.42
C PHE A 197 19.68 -26.61 13.63
N GLY A 198 19.23 -27.22 14.73
CA GLY A 198 20.01 -27.29 15.97
C GLY A 198 21.33 -28.04 15.80
N GLY A 199 22.44 -27.33 15.96
CA GLY A 199 23.78 -27.88 15.80
C GLY A 199 24.29 -27.90 14.35
N HIS A 200 23.51 -27.39 13.40
CA HIS A 200 23.86 -27.28 12.00
C HIS A 200 24.18 -25.84 11.60
N THR A 201 25.01 -25.65 10.57
CA THR A 201 25.38 -24.32 10.06
C THR A 201 24.70 -24.04 8.73
N LEU A 202 23.90 -22.98 8.67
CA LEU A 202 23.36 -22.46 7.42
C LEU A 202 24.51 -21.93 6.54
N LYS A 203 24.65 -22.47 5.33
CA LYS A 203 25.63 -22.03 4.33
C LYS A 203 25.02 -21.09 3.28
N GLU A 204 23.79 -21.35 2.85
CA GLU A 204 23.12 -20.59 1.78
C GLU A 204 21.60 -20.68 1.90
N VAL A 205 20.89 -19.60 1.57
CA VAL A 205 19.45 -19.61 1.29
C VAL A 205 19.26 -19.28 -0.18
N ARG A 206 18.81 -20.26 -0.97
CA ARG A 206 18.62 -20.12 -2.41
C ARG A 206 17.16 -20.01 -2.75
N PHE A 207 16.75 -18.90 -3.37
CA PHE A 207 15.41 -18.79 -3.95
C PHE A 207 15.28 -19.73 -5.18
N LEU A 208 14.17 -20.46 -5.25
CA LEU A 208 13.88 -21.40 -6.34
C LEU A 208 12.80 -20.87 -7.27
N SER A 209 11.63 -20.57 -6.72
CA SER A 209 10.44 -20.22 -7.49
C SER A 209 9.41 -19.50 -6.63
N SER A 210 8.40 -18.95 -7.29
CA SER A 210 7.28 -18.29 -6.65
C SER A 210 5.97 -18.61 -7.36
N ALA A 211 4.88 -18.66 -6.61
CA ALA A 211 3.53 -18.74 -7.15
C ALA A 211 2.66 -17.61 -6.58
N VAL A 212 1.81 -17.03 -7.42
CA VAL A 212 0.87 -15.98 -7.02
C VAL A 212 -0.52 -16.61 -7.00
N GLU A 213 -1.17 -16.57 -5.85
CA GLU A 213 -2.58 -16.93 -5.72
C GLU A 213 -3.42 -15.64 -5.72
N PRO A 214 -4.20 -15.38 -6.78
CA PRO A 214 -5.11 -14.25 -6.79
C PRO A 214 -6.27 -14.49 -5.83
N GLY A 215 -6.81 -13.42 -5.25
CA GLY A 215 -7.94 -13.49 -4.33
C GLY A 215 -8.25 -12.12 -3.75
N GLU A 216 -9.21 -12.05 -2.83
CA GLU A 216 -9.53 -10.83 -2.08
C GLU A 216 -8.31 -10.30 -1.32
N GLU A 217 -7.51 -11.22 -0.78
CA GLU A 217 -6.20 -10.95 -0.19
C GLU A 217 -5.18 -11.80 -0.93
N PRO A 218 -4.57 -11.27 -2.02
CA PRO A 218 -3.69 -12.07 -2.86
C PRO A 218 -2.53 -12.61 -2.04
N ARG A 219 -2.05 -13.80 -2.42
CA ARG A 219 -0.93 -14.46 -1.75
C ARG A 219 0.21 -14.68 -2.71
N VAL A 220 1.41 -14.62 -2.17
CA VAL A 220 2.64 -15.00 -2.87
C VAL A 220 3.29 -16.10 -2.05
N GLU A 221 3.42 -17.25 -2.67
CA GLU A 221 4.19 -18.38 -2.18
C GLU A 221 5.60 -18.29 -2.75
N LEU A 222 6.61 -18.44 -1.90
CA LEU A 222 8.03 -18.38 -2.24
C LEU A 222 8.70 -19.66 -1.78
N HIS A 223 9.35 -20.35 -2.72
CA HIS A 223 10.09 -21.58 -2.46
C HIS A 223 11.59 -21.31 -2.41
N TYR A 224 12.23 -21.93 -1.44
CA TYR A 224 13.66 -21.80 -1.16
C TYR A 224 14.27 -23.19 -0.97
N GLN A 225 15.57 -23.26 -1.19
CA GLN A 225 16.43 -24.35 -0.76
C GLN A 225 17.43 -23.81 0.26
N LEU A 226 17.39 -24.38 1.47
CA LEU A 226 18.31 -24.04 2.56
C LEU A 226 19.45 -25.04 2.52
N VAL A 227 20.68 -24.57 2.28
CA VAL A 227 21.88 -25.39 2.36
C VAL A 227 22.38 -25.35 3.79
N VAL A 228 22.28 -26.46 4.50
CA VAL A 228 22.59 -26.57 5.93
C VAL A 228 23.58 -27.71 6.08
N ASP A 229 24.80 -27.38 6.52
CA ASP A 229 25.95 -28.28 6.44
C ASP A 229 26.07 -28.91 5.03
N ASP A 230 25.98 -30.22 4.91
CA ASP A 230 26.09 -30.96 3.64
C ASP A 230 24.72 -31.45 3.11
N GLU A 231 23.63 -30.95 3.69
CA GLU A 231 22.25 -31.29 3.34
C GLU A 231 21.49 -30.07 2.77
N THR A 232 20.45 -30.35 2.00
CA THR A 232 19.54 -29.34 1.44
C THR A 232 18.13 -29.57 1.95
N ILE A 233 17.51 -28.52 2.47
CA ILE A 233 16.14 -28.55 3.00
C ILE A 233 15.29 -27.64 2.13
N ASP A 234 14.21 -28.18 1.57
CA ASP A 234 13.22 -27.37 0.87
C ASP A 234 12.41 -26.58 1.90
N ALA A 235 12.18 -25.30 1.60
CA ALA A 235 11.50 -24.38 2.50
C ALA A 235 10.55 -23.49 1.71
N GLN A 236 9.47 -23.06 2.36
CA GLN A 236 8.42 -22.28 1.72
C GLN A 236 7.92 -21.20 2.66
N THR A 237 7.77 -19.95 2.18
CA THR A 237 7.04 -18.91 2.89
C THR A 237 5.85 -18.44 2.06
N THR A 238 4.77 -18.07 2.73
CA THR A 238 3.60 -17.47 2.10
C THR A 238 3.38 -16.08 2.67
N PHE A 239 3.37 -15.08 1.78
CA PHE A 239 2.99 -13.72 2.08
C PHE A 239 1.55 -13.48 1.64
N GLN A 240 0.75 -12.83 2.48
CA GLN A 240 -0.61 -12.39 2.16
C GLN A 240 -0.67 -10.88 2.15
N PHE A 241 -1.25 -10.33 1.09
CA PHE A 241 -1.37 -8.91 0.88
C PHE A 241 -2.74 -8.42 1.32
N ALA A 242 -2.78 -7.67 2.41
CA ALA A 242 -4.00 -7.06 2.93
C ALA A 242 -3.70 -5.61 3.31
N ASN A 243 -4.58 -4.67 2.94
CA ASN A 243 -4.45 -3.25 3.29
C ASN A 243 -3.06 -2.66 2.96
N PHE A 244 -2.50 -2.97 1.80
CA PHE A 244 -1.15 -2.56 1.38
C PHE A 244 0.00 -3.03 2.31
N LYS A 245 -0.20 -4.13 3.03
CA LYS A 245 0.85 -4.83 3.79
C LYS A 245 1.03 -6.24 3.25
N GLY A 246 2.28 -6.67 3.05
CA GLY A 246 2.60 -8.08 2.84
C GLY A 246 3.00 -8.75 4.16
N HIS A 247 2.13 -9.62 4.65
CA HIS A 247 2.28 -10.33 5.92
C HIS A 247 2.77 -11.75 5.71
N LEU A 248 3.81 -12.21 6.43
CA LEU A 248 4.19 -13.62 6.44
C LEU A 248 3.13 -14.41 7.23
N VAL A 249 2.31 -15.17 6.52
CA VAL A 249 1.12 -15.87 7.06
C VAL A 249 1.25 -17.39 7.09
N ALA A 250 2.24 -17.95 6.38
CA ALA A 250 2.61 -19.34 6.52
C ALA A 250 4.10 -19.55 6.25
N PHE A 251 4.63 -20.63 6.81
CA PHE A 251 5.92 -21.17 6.44
C PHE A 251 5.86 -22.69 6.51
N ASN A 252 6.65 -23.35 5.66
CA ASN A 252 6.83 -24.79 5.68
C ASN A 252 8.30 -25.15 5.48
N LEU A 253 8.72 -26.24 6.13
CA LEU A 253 9.98 -26.93 5.88
C LEU A 253 9.56 -28.28 5.32
N GLY A 254 10.10 -28.70 4.18
CA GLY A 254 9.74 -29.91 3.43
C GLY A 254 10.03 -31.24 4.15
N THR A 255 10.01 -31.23 5.48
CA THR A 255 10.24 -32.34 6.40
C THR A 255 8.93 -32.97 6.90
N ASP A 256 7.77 -32.54 6.40
CA ASP A 256 6.48 -33.13 6.77
C ASP A 256 6.22 -34.40 5.94
N ASP A 257 6.71 -35.53 6.46
CA ASP A 257 6.07 -36.86 6.35
C ASP A 257 4.92 -36.99 7.36
#